data_AF-A0A7S2QYV1-F1
#
_entry.id   AF-A0A7S2QYV1-F1
#
_cell.length_a   1.000
_cell.length_b   1.000
_cell.length_c   1.000
_cell.angle_alpha   90.00
_cell.angle_beta   90.00
_cell.angle_gamma   90.00
#
_symmetry.space_group_name_H-M   'P 1'
#
loop_
_entity.id
_entity.type
_entity.pdbx_description
1 polymer ?
#
loop_
_entity_poly.entity_id
_entity_poly.type
_entity_poly.pdbx_seq_one_letter_code
_entity_poly.pdbx_strand_id
1 'polypeptide(L)'
;SATLMNKALEVIEAHYLYGTSYDNIDVCVHPQSIIHSMVETADSSVLAQLGWPDMRLPILYTMSWPNRVECSEVTWPRLDFVKMGDLTFRAPDTEKYPSLTMGYAAGRMGGTMTGVFSAANEQAVADFLAKK
;
A
#
# COMPACT_ATOMS: atom_id res chain seq x y z
N SER A 1 9.73 -2.03 2.94
CA SER A 1 9.68 -1.04 4.03
C SER A 1 9.97 -1.75 5.35
N ALA A 2 11.00 -1.33 6.09
CA ALA A 2 11.52 -2.07 7.25
C ALA A 2 10.67 -1.92 8.52
N THR A 3 9.92 -0.82 8.65
CA THR A 3 9.16 -0.47 9.87
C THR A 3 7.64 -0.56 9.68
N LEU A 4 7.16 -0.91 8.47
CA LEU A 4 5.77 -0.76 8.03
C LEU A 4 5.18 0.65 8.10
N MET A 5 6.00 1.67 8.37
CA MET A 5 5.55 3.06 8.42
C MET A 5 4.94 3.54 7.10
N ASN A 6 5.53 3.17 5.96
CA ASN A 6 4.97 3.51 4.65
C ASN A 6 3.53 3.03 4.53
N LYS A 7 3.25 1.82 5.00
CA LYS A 7 1.91 1.25 4.94
C LYS A 7 0.94 1.99 5.88
N ALA A 8 1.43 2.46 7.02
CA ALA A 8 0.65 3.30 7.94
C ALA A 8 0.26 4.64 7.30
N LEU A 9 1.17 5.27 6.52
CA LEU A 9 0.87 6.48 5.75
C LEU A 9 -0.10 6.20 4.60
N GLU A 10 0.08 5.09 3.90
CA GLU A 10 -0.82 4.65 2.82
C GLU A 10 -2.25 4.37 3.32
N VAL A 11 -2.44 3.91 4.57
CA VAL A 11 -3.78 3.78 5.19
C VAL A 11 -4.44 5.16 5.34
N ILE A 12 -3.68 6.17 5.79
CA ILE A 12 -4.18 7.54 5.90
C ILE A 12 -4.50 8.09 4.50
N GLU A 13 -3.63 7.87 3.52
CA GLU A 13 -3.85 8.28 2.13
C GLU A 13 -5.12 7.65 1.54
N ALA A 14 -5.33 6.35 1.73
CA ALA A 14 -6.51 5.66 1.24
C ALA A 14 -7.81 6.24 1.82
N HIS A 15 -7.82 6.61 3.10
CA HIS A 15 -8.94 7.29 3.73
C HIS A 15 -9.26 8.62 3.02
N TYR A 16 -8.24 9.45 2.77
CA TYR A 16 -8.43 10.76 2.13
C TYR A 16 -8.77 10.67 0.64
N LEU A 17 -8.14 9.76 -0.11
CA LEU A 17 -8.35 9.63 -1.56
C LEU A 17 -9.69 9.00 -1.90
N TYR A 18 -10.13 8.01 -1.13
CA TYR A 18 -11.30 7.20 -1.47
C TYR A 18 -12.49 7.41 -0.52
N GLY A 19 -12.33 8.19 0.56
CA GLY A 19 -13.38 8.43 1.54
C GLY A 19 -13.71 7.20 2.40
N THR A 20 -12.85 6.19 2.42
CA THR A 20 -13.07 4.92 3.14
C THR A 20 -12.80 5.09 4.62
N SER A 21 -13.70 4.63 5.50
CA SER A 21 -13.47 4.60 6.95
C SER A 21 -12.22 3.78 7.30
N TYR A 22 -11.47 4.19 8.33
CA TYR A 22 -10.33 3.42 8.85
C TYR A 22 -10.72 2.00 9.30
N ASP A 23 -11.98 1.77 9.70
CA ASP A 23 -12.48 0.43 10.04
C ASP A 23 -12.66 -0.49 8.82
N ASN A 24 -12.67 0.09 7.62
CA ASN A 24 -12.84 -0.62 6.35
C ASN A 24 -11.53 -0.66 5.53
N ILE A 25 -10.38 -0.44 6.17
CA ILE A 25 -9.07 -0.51 5.55
C ILE A 25 -8.26 -1.56 6.28
N ASP A 26 -8.03 -2.70 5.64
CA ASP A 26 -7.21 -3.79 6.16
C ASP A 26 -5.84 -3.82 5.51
N VAL A 27 -4.81 -3.97 6.35
CA VAL A 27 -3.44 -4.16 5.89
C VAL A 27 -3.08 -5.64 5.94
N CYS A 28 -2.67 -6.18 4.81
CA CYS A 28 -2.10 -7.52 4.71
C CYS A 28 -0.67 -7.46 4.16
N VAL A 29 0.15 -8.43 4.54
CA VAL A 29 1.50 -8.61 4.00
C VAL A 29 1.45 -9.62 2.87
N HIS A 30 1.83 -9.18 1.68
CA HIS A 30 1.93 -9.99 0.46
C HIS A 30 3.38 -9.94 -0.07
N PRO A 31 4.25 -10.91 0.29
CA PRO A 31 5.68 -10.85 -0.03
C PRO A 31 6.00 -10.80 -1.52
N GLN A 32 5.19 -11.45 -2.36
CA GLN A 32 5.40 -11.55 -3.80
C GLN A 32 5.19 -10.21 -4.52
N SER A 33 4.45 -9.27 -3.91
CA SER A 33 4.19 -7.94 -4.46
C SER A 33 3.60 -7.95 -5.89
N ILE A 34 2.81 -9.00 -6.20
CA ILE A 34 2.12 -9.14 -7.48
C ILE A 34 0.72 -8.57 -7.38
N ILE A 35 0.02 -8.84 -6.27
CA ILE A 35 -1.21 -8.15 -5.92
C ILE A 35 -0.83 -6.83 -5.24
N HIS A 36 -1.19 -5.70 -5.87
CA HIS A 36 -0.81 -4.38 -5.37
C HIS A 36 -1.79 -3.84 -4.33
N SER A 37 -3.09 -4.13 -4.49
CA SER A 37 -4.16 -3.89 -3.53
C SER A 37 -5.46 -4.56 -4.00
N MET A 38 -6.45 -4.59 -3.12
CA MET A 38 -7.75 -5.20 -3.34
C MET A 38 -8.85 -4.25 -2.87
N VAL A 39 -10.04 -4.37 -3.47
CA VAL A 39 -11.26 -3.66 -3.07
C VAL A 39 -12.36 -4.69 -2.88
N GLU A 40 -12.92 -4.74 -1.68
CA GLU A 40 -14.15 -5.48 -1.40
C GLU A 40 -15.36 -4.61 -1.77
N THR A 41 -16.33 -5.21 -2.47
CA THR A 41 -17.54 -4.51 -2.91
C THR A 41 -18.76 -4.95 -2.08
N ALA A 42 -19.88 -4.24 -2.25
CA ALA A 42 -21.09 -4.44 -1.43
C ALA A 42 -21.74 -5.83 -1.58
N ASP A 43 -21.42 -6.57 -2.64
CA ASP A 43 -21.88 -7.95 -2.84
C ASP A 43 -20.88 -9.01 -2.32
N SER A 44 -19.88 -8.57 -1.55
CA SER A 44 -18.78 -9.37 -1.01
C SER A 44 -17.81 -9.91 -2.08
N SER A 45 -17.89 -9.45 -3.33
CA SER A 45 -16.84 -9.71 -4.32
C SER A 45 -15.61 -8.87 -4.05
N VAL A 46 -14.44 -9.46 -4.30
CA VAL A 46 -13.14 -8.79 -4.14
C VAL A 46 -12.49 -8.61 -5.50
N LEU A 47 -12.17 -7.37 -5.85
CA LEU A 47 -11.42 -7.03 -7.05
C LEU A 47 -9.96 -6.74 -6.67
N ALA A 48 -9.04 -7.43 -7.31
CA ALA A 48 -7.61 -7.28 -7.08
C ALA A 48 -6.94 -6.72 -8.33
N GLN A 49 -6.04 -5.73 -8.17
CA GLN A 49 -5.16 -5.31 -9.25
C GLN A 49 -3.82 -6.06 -9.14
N LEU A 50 -3.50 -6.80 -10.19
CA LEU A 50 -2.26 -7.56 -10.31
C LEU A 50 -1.36 -6.96 -11.37
N GLY A 51 -0.04 -7.00 -11.13
CA GLY A 51 0.95 -6.53 -12.09
C GLY A 51 2.37 -6.76 -11.58
N TRP A 52 3.35 -6.54 -12.44
CA TRP A 52 4.75 -6.53 -12.01
C TRP A 52 4.99 -5.40 -10.99
N PRO A 53 5.89 -5.60 -10.01
CA PRO A 53 6.25 -4.57 -9.04
C PRO A 53 7.15 -3.49 -9.69
N ASP A 54 6.55 -2.70 -10.57
CA ASP A 54 7.21 -1.69 -11.39
C ASP A 54 6.37 -0.39 -11.41
N MET A 55 6.93 0.69 -10.86
CA MET A 55 6.28 2.00 -10.75
C MET A 55 5.86 2.61 -12.09
N ARG A 56 6.49 2.20 -13.20
CA ARG A 56 6.10 2.67 -14.53
C ARG A 56 4.66 2.28 -14.89
N LEU A 57 4.15 1.16 -14.35
CA LEU A 57 2.80 0.67 -14.60
C LEU A 57 1.71 1.57 -14.00
N PRO A 58 1.71 1.90 -12.68
CA PRO A 58 0.74 2.85 -12.14
C PRO A 58 0.90 4.26 -12.71
N ILE A 59 2.13 4.73 -12.99
CA ILE A 59 2.36 6.04 -13.63
C ILE A 59 1.71 6.10 -15.02
N LEU A 60 1.91 5.06 -15.84
CA LEU A 60 1.29 4.95 -17.16
C LEU A 60 -0.24 4.98 -17.05
N TYR A 61 -0.80 4.25 -16.09
CA TYR A 61 -2.25 4.22 -15.89
C TYR A 61 -2.79 5.59 -15.49
N THR A 62 -2.15 6.30 -14.56
CA THR A 62 -2.53 7.67 -14.18
C THR A 62 -2.53 8.62 -15.39
N MET A 63 -1.56 8.49 -16.30
CA MET A 63 -1.48 9.33 -17.50
C MET A 63 -2.46 8.96 -18.61
N SER A 64 -2.91 7.71 -18.66
CA SER A 64 -3.75 7.20 -19.76
C SER A 64 -5.22 7.02 -19.38
N TRP A 65 -5.55 7.10 -18.10
CA TRP A 65 -6.90 6.94 -17.59
C TRP A 65 -7.91 7.87 -18.32
N PRO A 66 -9.10 7.37 -18.69
CA PRO A 66 -9.67 6.05 -18.41
C PRO A 66 -9.27 4.96 -19.41
N ASN A 67 -8.44 5.29 -20.40
CA ASN A 67 -8.01 4.36 -21.45
C ASN A 67 -6.84 3.49 -20.98
N ARG A 68 -6.54 2.45 -21.77
CA ARG A 68 -5.35 1.63 -21.59
C ARG A 68 -4.45 1.74 -22.81
N VAL A 69 -3.14 1.69 -22.58
CA VAL A 69 -2.12 1.74 -23.63
C VAL A 69 -1.54 0.34 -23.81
N GLU A 70 -1.39 -0.09 -25.06
CA GLU A 70 -0.72 -1.34 -25.37
C GLU A 70 0.76 -1.27 -24.97
N CYS A 71 1.23 -2.33 -24.32
CA CYS A 71 2.58 -2.40 -23.78
C CYS A 71 3.32 -3.61 -24.36
N SER A 72 4.62 -3.47 -24.59
CA SER A 72 5.44 -4.55 -25.15
C SER A 72 5.70 -5.67 -24.15
N GLU A 73 5.60 -6.94 -24.61
CA GLU A 73 5.98 -8.12 -23.82
C GLU A 73 7.47 -8.15 -23.44
N VAL A 74 8.31 -7.37 -24.11
CA VAL A 74 9.72 -7.16 -23.74
C VAL A 74 9.84 -6.33 -22.46
N THR A 75 8.93 -5.36 -22.26
CA THR A 75 8.96 -4.49 -21.07
C THR A 75 8.22 -5.14 -19.90
N TRP A 76 7.01 -5.65 -20.15
CA TRP A 76 6.20 -6.36 -19.17
C TRP A 76 5.71 -7.67 -19.79
N PRO A 77 6.39 -8.80 -19.50
CA PRO A 77 5.92 -10.09 -19.96
C PRO A 77 4.55 -10.40 -19.34
N ARG A 78 3.75 -11.24 -20.00
CA ARG A 78 2.47 -11.66 -19.43
C ARG A 78 2.69 -12.41 -18.11
N LEU A 79 1.83 -12.13 -17.12
CA LEU A 79 1.84 -12.89 -15.87
C LEU A 79 1.45 -14.34 -16.15
N ASP A 80 2.34 -15.27 -15.81
CA ASP A 80 2.11 -16.71 -15.90
C ASP A 80 1.88 -17.26 -14.49
N PHE A 81 0.60 -17.40 -14.12
CA PHE A 81 0.20 -17.85 -12.78
C PHE A 81 0.69 -19.26 -12.45
N VAL A 82 0.82 -20.13 -13.45
CA VAL A 82 1.26 -21.52 -13.26
C VAL A 82 2.74 -21.56 -12.89
N LYS A 83 3.57 -20.70 -13.53
CA LYS A 83 5.00 -20.61 -13.22
C LYS A 83 5.31 -19.79 -11.96
N MET A 84 4.46 -18.82 -11.64
CA MET A 84 4.66 -17.92 -10.51
C MET A 84 4.52 -18.62 -9.15
N GLY A 85 3.76 -19.71 -9.09
CA GLY A 85 3.52 -20.47 -7.87
C GLY A 85 2.58 -19.75 -6.90
N ASP A 86 2.93 -19.74 -5.62
CA ASP A 86 2.01 -19.32 -4.56
C ASP A 86 1.97 -17.81 -4.37
N LEU A 87 0.75 -17.27 -4.26
CA LEU A 87 0.48 -15.94 -3.74
C LEU A 87 0.07 -16.09 -2.26
N THR A 88 0.88 -15.58 -1.35
CA THR A 88 0.65 -15.73 0.08
C THR A 88 0.26 -14.40 0.73
N PHE A 89 -0.59 -14.50 1.74
CA PHE A 89 -1.06 -13.38 2.54
C PHE A 89 -0.90 -13.72 4.01
N ARG A 90 -0.50 -12.74 4.81
CA ARG A 90 -0.45 -12.87 6.26
C ARG A 90 -0.76 -11.54 6.93
N ALA A 91 -1.22 -11.62 8.18
CA ALA A 91 -1.41 -10.43 9.00
C ALA A 91 -0.05 -9.73 9.26
N PRO A 92 -0.04 -8.38 9.33
CA PRO A 92 1.11 -7.64 9.84
C PRO A 92 1.26 -7.91 11.34
N ASP A 93 2.52 -7.96 11.79
CA ASP A 93 2.83 -8.09 13.21
C ASP A 93 2.87 -6.68 13.84
N THR A 94 1.77 -6.29 14.47
CA THR A 94 1.63 -4.95 15.06
C THR A 94 2.42 -4.76 16.36
N GLU A 95 2.81 -5.84 17.03
CA GLU A 95 3.70 -5.76 18.20
C GLU A 95 5.13 -5.43 17.75
N LYS A 96 5.59 -6.10 16.69
CA LYS A 96 6.90 -5.84 16.09
C LYS A 96 6.95 -4.52 15.33
N TYR A 97 5.84 -4.11 14.72
CA TYR A 97 5.74 -2.90 13.89
C TYR A 97 4.64 -1.96 14.41
N PRO A 98 4.87 -1.25 15.53
CA PRO A 98 3.86 -0.41 16.18
C PRO A 98 3.45 0.82 15.35
N SER A 99 4.23 1.17 14.33
CA SER A 99 3.95 2.26 13.39
C SER A 99 2.57 2.14 12.75
N LEU A 100 2.10 0.91 12.50
CA LEU A 100 0.81 0.66 11.89
C LEU A 100 -0.32 1.11 12.82
N THR A 101 -0.28 0.67 14.07
CA THR A 101 -1.21 1.09 15.13
C THR A 101 -1.19 2.61 15.31
N MET A 102 -0.01 3.23 15.30
CA MET A 102 0.14 4.68 15.39
C MET A 102 -0.49 5.41 14.20
N GLY A 103 -0.36 4.87 12.97
CA GLY A 103 -0.98 5.44 11.78
C GLY A 103 -2.51 5.42 11.84
N TYR A 104 -3.11 4.30 12.26
CA TYR A 104 -4.56 4.25 12.50
C TYR A 104 -5.00 5.23 13.58
N ALA A 105 -4.24 5.36 14.68
CA ALA A 105 -4.55 6.31 15.74
C ALA A 105 -4.47 7.77 15.27
N ALA A 106 -3.41 8.12 14.53
CA ALA A 106 -3.23 9.45 13.95
C ALA A 106 -4.33 9.78 12.94
N GLY A 107 -4.68 8.82 12.08
CA GLY A 107 -5.77 8.94 11.12
C GLY A 107 -7.11 9.19 11.78
N ARG A 108 -7.49 8.38 12.78
CA ARG A 108 -8.76 8.53 13.52
C ARG A 108 -8.86 9.83 14.29
N MET A 109 -7.73 10.34 14.79
CA MET A 109 -7.70 11.65 15.45
C MET A 109 -7.93 12.78 14.45
N GLY A 110 -7.48 12.61 13.20
CA GLY A 110 -7.69 13.54 12.11
C GLY A 110 -7.04 14.90 12.35
N GLY A 111 -7.57 15.93 11.69
CA GLY A 111 -7.05 17.29 11.77
C GLY A 111 -5.58 17.37 11.38
N THR A 112 -4.76 18.01 12.22
CA THR A 112 -3.32 18.17 11.97
C THR A 112 -2.49 16.95 12.40
N MET A 113 -3.09 15.96 13.06
CA MET A 113 -2.34 14.84 13.64
C MET A 113 -1.66 13.97 12.57
N THR A 114 -2.27 13.82 11.39
CA THR A 114 -1.66 13.09 10.27
C THR A 114 -0.39 13.79 9.75
N GLY A 115 -0.39 15.12 9.74
CA GLY A 115 0.79 15.93 9.42
C GLY A 115 1.88 15.83 10.50
N VAL A 116 1.50 15.87 11.78
CA VAL A 116 2.42 15.64 12.90
C VAL A 116 3.06 14.26 12.82
N PHE A 117 2.26 13.23 12.53
CA PHE A 117 2.73 11.85 12.37
C PHE A 117 3.76 11.72 11.23
N SER A 118 3.48 12.32 10.06
CA SER A 118 4.40 12.34 8.93
C SER A 118 5.73 13.05 9.28
N ALA A 119 5.65 14.25 9.87
CA ALA A 119 6.83 15.03 10.22
C ALA A 119 7.68 14.35 11.31
N ALA A 120 7.04 13.75 12.32
CA ALA A 120 7.73 12.99 13.36
C ALA A 120 8.46 11.77 12.76
N ASN A 121 7.83 11.08 11.80
CA ASN A 121 8.47 9.98 11.09
C ASN A 121 9.70 10.43 10.29
N GLU A 122 9.62 11.54 9.55
CA GLU A 122 10.78 12.07 8.80
C GLU A 122 11.98 12.32 9.71
N GLN A 123 11.75 12.98 10.86
CA GLN A 123 12.80 13.22 11.84
C GLN A 123 13.34 11.92 12.45
N ALA A 124 12.46 10.98 12.84
CA ALA A 124 12.88 9.70 13.42
C ALA A 124 13.71 8.85 12.45
N VAL A 125 13.35 8.85 11.15
CA VAL A 125 14.14 8.16 10.11
C VAL A 125 15.50 8.84 9.92
N ALA A 126 15.53 10.18 9.93
CA ALA A 126 16.80 10.92 9.83
C ALA A 126 17.74 10.60 11.01
N ASP A 127 17.22 10.56 12.23
CA ASP A 127 18.01 10.22 13.42
C ASP A 127 18.50 8.76 13.38
N PHE A 128 17.64 7.82 12.96
CA PHE A 128 18.02 6.43 12.78
C PHE A 128 19.15 6.25 11.75
N LEU A 129 19.07 6.93 10.60
CA LEU A 129 20.11 6.91 9.57
C LEU A 129 21.41 7.56 10.04
N ALA A 130 21.31 8.59 10.88
CA ALA A 130 22.45 9.24 11.53
C ALA A 130 23.05 8.40 12.68
N LYS A 131 22.47 7.24 13.02
CA LYS A 131 22.84 6.38 14.16
C LYS A 131 22.84 7.14 15.49
N LYS A 132 21.86 8.02 15.67
CA LYS A 132 21.60 8.73 16.91
C LYS A 132 20.59 7.99 17.78
#